data_AF-A0A0F8YT82-F1
#
_entry.id   AF-A0A0F8YT82-F1
#
_cell.length_a   1.000
_cell.length_b   1.000
_cell.length_c   1.000
_cell.angle_alpha   90.00
_cell.angle_beta   90.00
_cell.angle_gamma   90.00
#
_symmetry.space_group_name_H-M   'P 1'
#
loop_
_entity.id
_entity.type
_entity.pdbx_description
1 polymer ?
#
loop_
_entity_poly.entity_id
_entity_poly.type
_entity_poly.pdbx_seq_one_letter_code
_entity_poly.pdbx_strand_id
1 'polypeptide(L)'
;VPNMAFDKSKDKTLFEKTASCGMFNILVAVHSYDGGEMKLQISRQRPQEQGEPQFAKLGRMSLGEIEETLPLINEAIEFMKKGKKDDKASSPAA
;
A
#
# COMPACT_ATOMS: atom_id res chain seq x y z
N VAL A 1 -33.88 1.21 2.75
CA VAL A 1 -32.85 0.43 3.47
C VAL A 1 -32.22 1.33 4.53
N PRO A 2 -32.23 0.96 5.82
CA PRO A 2 -31.67 1.84 6.84
C PRO A 2 -30.16 1.93 6.61
N ASN A 3 -29.68 3.17 6.55
CA ASN A 3 -28.32 3.57 6.27
C ASN A 3 -27.42 3.04 7.41
N MET A 4 -26.73 1.92 7.20
CA MET A 4 -25.69 1.44 8.10
C MET A 4 -24.53 2.43 8.03
N ALA A 5 -24.60 3.47 8.87
CA ALA A 5 -23.52 4.44 9.01
C ALA A 5 -22.26 3.69 9.46
N PHE A 6 -21.15 3.92 8.76
CA PHE A 6 -19.85 3.33 9.09
C PHE A 6 -19.45 3.73 10.51
N ASP A 7 -19.50 2.77 11.43
CA ASP A 7 -19.07 2.95 12.83
C ASP A 7 -17.59 2.65 13.00
N LYS A 8 -16.78 3.70 13.21
CA LYS A 8 -15.32 3.58 13.38
C LYS A 8 -14.92 2.73 14.60
N SER A 9 -15.77 2.59 15.61
CA SER A 9 -15.48 1.75 16.80
C SER A 9 -15.46 0.25 16.49
N LYS A 10 -16.14 -0.15 15.40
CA LYS A 10 -16.22 -1.53 14.93
C LYS A 10 -15.09 -1.88 13.96
N ASP A 11 -14.38 -0.89 13.41
CA ASP A 11 -13.25 -1.10 12.52
C ASP A 11 -11.98 -1.33 13.33
N LYS A 12 -11.54 -2.60 13.40
CA LYS A 12 -10.35 -2.99 14.16
C LYS A 12 -9.17 -3.16 13.21
N THR A 13 -8.07 -2.49 13.53
CA THR A 13 -6.76 -2.78 12.91
C THR A 13 -6.15 -3.99 13.60
N LEU A 14 -5.98 -5.08 12.85
CA LEU A 14 -5.42 -6.34 13.35
C LEU A 14 -3.91 -6.44 13.10
N PHE A 15 -3.43 -5.77 12.06
CA PHE A 15 -2.03 -5.72 11.68
C PHE A 15 -1.73 -4.35 11.07
N GLU A 16 -0.55 -3.82 11.35
CA GLU A 16 -0.09 -2.57 10.76
C GLU A 16 1.44 -2.56 10.70
N LYS A 17 2.00 -2.28 9.51
CA LYS A 17 3.42 -2.01 9.33
C LYS A 17 3.64 -0.85 8.38
N THR A 18 4.70 -0.11 8.65
CA THR A 18 5.11 1.05 7.84
C THR A 18 6.46 0.80 7.22
N ALA A 19 6.57 1.05 5.92
CA ALA A 19 7.82 1.07 5.18
C ALA A 19 8.19 2.52 4.84
N SER A 20 9.37 2.96 5.27
CA SER A 20 9.90 4.29 4.93
C SER A 20 10.53 4.27 3.54
N CYS A 21 9.99 5.05 2.62
CA CYS A 21 10.43 5.13 1.22
C CYS A 21 11.08 6.48 0.89
N GLY A 22 11.79 7.07 1.85
CA GLY A 22 12.40 8.40 1.72
C GLY A 22 11.40 9.50 2.05
N MET A 23 10.87 10.20 1.04
CA MET A 23 9.93 11.32 1.23
C MET A 23 8.50 10.88 1.58
N PHE A 24 8.18 9.59 1.43
CA PHE A 24 6.87 9.03 1.75
C PHE A 24 7.02 7.78 2.59
N ASN A 25 6.01 7.53 3.41
CA ASN A 25 5.84 6.27 4.11
C ASN A 25 4.70 5.50 3.46
N ILE A 26 4.88 4.20 3.29
CA ILE A 26 3.83 3.29 2.85
C ILE A 26 3.36 2.50 4.06
N LEU A 27 2.08 2.62 4.38
CA LEU A 27 1.41 1.87 5.44
C LEU A 27 0.68 0.69 4.82
N VAL A 28 0.91 -0.49 5.39
CA VAL A 28 0.20 -1.73 5.05
C VAL A 28 -0.51 -2.20 6.31
N ALA A 29 -1.84 -2.18 6.29
CA ALA A 29 -2.66 -2.51 7.45
C ALA A 29 -3.75 -3.53 7.09
N VAL A 30 -4.09 -4.41 8.01
CA VAL A 30 -5.24 -5.32 7.89
C VAL A 30 -6.32 -4.85 8.85
N HIS A 31 -7.49 -4.54 8.29
CA HIS A 31 -8.65 -4.12 9.06
C HIS A 31 -9.77 -5.17 8.99
N SER A 32 -10.50 -5.34 10.08
CA SER A 32 -11.74 -6.13 10.12
C SER A 32 -12.83 -5.29 10.77
N TYR A 33 -13.95 -5.18 10.08
CA TYR A 33 -15.12 -4.46 10.58
C TYR A 33 -16.06 -5.44 11.28
N ASP A 34 -16.28 -5.26 12.58
CA ASP A 34 -17.20 -6.05 13.40
C ASP A 34 -16.92 -7.57 13.37
N GLY A 35 -15.65 -7.96 13.25
CA GLY A 35 -15.26 -9.37 13.08
C GLY A 35 -15.57 -9.96 11.70
N GLY A 36 -16.03 -9.13 10.76
CA GLY A 36 -16.22 -9.48 9.37
C GLY A 36 -14.92 -9.65 8.60
N GLU A 37 -15.07 -9.81 7.28
CA GLU A 37 -13.98 -10.10 6.35
C GLU A 37 -12.78 -9.16 6.54
N MET A 38 -11.60 -9.76 6.71
CA MET A 38 -10.34 -9.03 6.82
C MET A 38 -9.97 -8.44 5.47
N LYS A 39 -9.63 -7.15 5.45
CA LYS A 39 -9.20 -6.44 4.25
C LYS A 39 -7.87 -5.77 4.47
N LEU A 40 -6.95 -5.99 3.54
CA LEU A 40 -5.70 -5.24 3.46
C LEU A 40 -6.01 -3.84 2.95
N GLN A 41 -5.46 -2.83 3.59
CA GLN A 41 -5.44 -1.44 3.13
C GLN A 41 -3.99 -1.02 2.97
N ILE A 42 -3.67 -0.46 1.80
CA ILE A 42 -2.38 0.17 1.54
C ILE A 42 -2.62 1.67 1.44
N SER A 43 -1.86 2.46 2.20
CA SER A 43 -1.90 3.92 2.11
C SER A 43 -0.51 4.51 2.01
N ARG A 44 -0.45 5.70 1.43
CA ARG A 44 0.74 6.53 1.38
C ARG A 44 0.55 7.70 2.33
N GLN A 45 1.53 7.91 3.19
CA GLN A 45 1.62 9.07 4.06
C GLN A 45 2.79 9.93 3.62
N ARG A 46 2.55 11.22 3.39
CA ARG A 46 3.58 12.23 3.18
C ARG A 46 3.68 13.07 4.46
N PRO A 47 4.79 12.97 5.22
CA PRO A 47 5.02 13.89 6.33
C PRO A 47 5.14 15.31 5.79
N GLN A 48 4.59 16.28 6.52
CA GLN A 48 4.76 17.70 6.23
C GLN A 48 5.65 18.34 7.29
N GLU A 49 6.43 19.34 6.90
CA GLU A 49 7.27 20.10 7.85
C GLU A 49 6.43 20.96 8.79
N GLN A 50 5.25 21.41 8.34
CA GLN A 50 4.24 22.06 9.17
C GLN A 50 2.85 21.56 8.79
N GLY A 51 2.08 21.10 9.77
CA GLY A 51 0.70 20.65 9.59
C GLY A 51 0.53 19.13 9.66
N GLU A 52 -0.70 18.67 9.38
CA GLU A 52 -1.07 17.26 9.43
C GLU A 52 -0.47 16.48 8.23
N PRO A 53 -0.03 15.23 8.44
CA PRO A 53 0.48 14.41 7.33
C PRO A 53 -0.59 14.21 6.27
N GLN A 54 -0.20 14.28 4.99
CA GLN A 54 -1.12 13.99 3.90
C GLN A 54 -1.24 12.49 3.70
N PHE A 55 -2.47 11.98 3.73
CA PHE A 55 -2.78 10.57 3.53
C PHE A 55 -3.50 10.34 2.20
N ALA A 56 -3.04 9.35 1.44
CA ALA A 56 -3.71 8.86 0.24
C ALA A 56 -3.87 7.35 0.33
N LYS A 57 -5.10 6.84 0.15
CA LYS A 57 -5.34 5.39 0.05
C LYS A 57 -4.92 4.93 -1.34
N LEU A 58 -4.04 3.94 -1.40
CA LEU A 58 -3.56 3.36 -2.66
C LEU A 58 -4.41 2.16 -3.10
N GLY A 59 -5.00 1.44 -2.15
CA GLY A 59 -5.88 0.33 -2.45
C GLY A 59 -6.44 -0.34 -1.20
N ARG A 60 -7.52 -1.09 -1.39
CA ARG A 60 -8.11 -1.98 -0.39
C ARG A 60 -8.48 -3.29 -1.06
N MET A 61 -8.06 -4.42 -0.48
CA MET A 61 -8.18 -5.74 -1.10
C MET A 61 -8.61 -6.78 -0.06
N SER A 62 -9.43 -7.72 -0.49
CA SER A 62 -9.73 -8.98 0.22
C SER A 62 -8.56 -9.96 0.13
N LEU A 63 -8.62 -11.06 0.89
CA LEU A 63 -7.59 -12.10 0.83
C LEU A 63 -7.46 -12.72 -0.57
N GLY A 64 -8.57 -13.05 -1.22
CA GLY A 64 -8.55 -13.64 -2.56
C GLY A 64 -7.95 -12.70 -3.60
N GLU A 65 -8.28 -11.40 -3.55
CA GLU A 65 -7.66 -10.40 -4.44
C GLU A 65 -6.15 -10.27 -4.20
N ILE A 66 -5.68 -10.39 -2.95
CA ILE A 66 -4.25 -10.37 -2.63
C ILE A 66 -3.55 -11.60 -3.22
N GLU A 67 -4.12 -12.79 -3.05
CA GLU A 67 -3.53 -14.03 -3.55
C GLU A 67 -3.36 -14.02 -5.08
N GLU A 68 -4.32 -13.47 -5.81
CA GLU A 68 -4.25 -13.33 -7.27
C GLU A 68 -3.32 -12.19 -7.73
N THR A 69 -3.25 -11.08 -6.98
CA THR A 69 -2.44 -9.92 -7.39
C THR A 69 -0.99 -10.01 -6.97
N LEU A 70 -0.66 -10.73 -5.90
CA LEU A 70 0.71 -10.83 -5.39
C LEU A 70 1.70 -11.43 -6.42
N PRO A 71 1.36 -12.48 -7.18
CA PRO A 71 2.20 -12.95 -8.29
C PRO A 71 2.46 -11.87 -9.34
N LEU A 72 1.44 -11.11 -9.73
CA LEU A 72 1.55 -10.03 -10.71
C LEU A 72 2.45 -8.88 -10.20
N ILE A 73 2.36 -8.56 -8.91
CA ILE A 73 3.25 -7.58 -8.26
C ILE A 73 4.70 -8.07 -8.32
N ASN A 74 4.95 -9.36 -8.06
CA ASN A 74 6.28 -9.94 -8.15
C ASN A 74 6.83 -9.88 -9.59
N GLU A 75 5.99 -10.19 -10.59
CA GLU A 75 6.37 -10.04 -12.01
C GLU A 75 6.70 -8.59 -12.37
N ALA A 76 5.90 -7.63 -11.91
CA ALA A 76 6.15 -6.21 -12.11
C ALA A 76 7.47 -5.76 -11.45
N ILE A 77 7.79 -6.28 -10.26
CA ILE A 77 9.08 -6.03 -9.58
C ILE A 77 10.24 -6.52 -10.44
N GLU A 78 10.15 -7.74 -10.99
CA GLU A 78 11.19 -8.29 -11.85
C GLU A 78 11.34 -7.49 -13.15
N PHE A 79 10.24 -7.04 -13.74
CA PHE A 79 10.26 -6.14 -14.89
C PHE A 79 10.98 -4.81 -14.58
N MET A 80 10.65 -4.18 -13.44
CA MET A 80 11.29 -2.93 -13.00
C MET A 80 12.78 -3.10 -12.70
N LYS A 81 13.20 -4.26 -12.17
CA LYS A 81 14.62 -4.57 -11.94
C LYS A 81 15.39 -4.77 -13.24
N LYS A 82 14.78 -5.40 -14.25
CA LYS A 82 15.40 -5.60 -15.58
C LYS A 82 15.63 -4.28 -16.30
N GLY A 83 14.64 -3.37 -16.30
CA GLY A 83 14.80 -2.04 -16.93
C GLY A 83 15.95 -1.20 -16.35
N LYS A 84 16.23 -1.30 -15.05
CA LYS A 84 17.40 -0.64 -14.43
C LYS A 84 18.77 -1.20 -14.86
N LYS A 85 18.81 -2.37 -15.50
CA LYS A 85 20.05 -3.01 -15.95
C LYS A 85 20.52 -2.44 -17.29
N ASP A 86 19.61 -1.91 -18.10
CA ASP A 86 19.91 -1.35 -19.42
C ASP A 86 20.38 0.12 -19.35
N ASP A 87 19.97 0.89 -18.34
CA ASP A 87 20.44 2.28 -18.12
C ASP A 87 21.93 2.35 -17.70
N LYS A 88 22.53 1.27 -17.19
CA LYS A 88 23.97 1.23 -16.86
C LYS A 88 24.86 0.89 -18.06
N ALA A 89 24.31 0.63 -19.24
CA ALA A 89 25.08 0.31 -20.45
C ALA A 89 25.26 1.51 -21.41
N SER A 90 24.69 2.68 -21.11
CA SER A 90 24.73 3.86 -22.01
C SER A 90 25.44 5.08 -21.43
N SER A 91 26.51 4.89 -20.65
CA SER A 91 27.50 5.97 -20.43
C SER A 91 28.72 5.69 -21.32
N PRO A 92 28.74 6.13 -22.59
CA PRO A 92 29.99 6.25 -23.31
C PRO A 92 30.81 7.36 -22.65
N ALA A 93 32.09 7.08 -22.48
CA ALA A 93 33.10 8.01 -22.01
C ALA A 93 33.06 9.33 -22.80
N ALA A 94 33.20 10.44 -22.07
CA ALA A 94 33.77 11.69 -22.55
C ALA A 94 34.46 12.38 -21.37
#